data_AF-A0A9D7EKQ0-F1
#
_entry.id   AF-A0A9D7EKQ0-F1
#
_cell.length_a   1.000
_cell.length_b   1.000
_cell.length_c   1.000
_cell.angle_alpha   90.00
_cell.angle_beta   90.00
_cell.angle_gamma   90.00
#
_symmetry.space_group_name_H-M   'P 1'
#
loop_
_entity.id
_entity.type
_entity.pdbx_description
1 polymer ?
#
loop_
_entity_poly.entity_id
_entity_poly.type
_entity_poly.pdbx_seq_one_letter_code
_entity_poly.pdbx_strand_id
1 'polypeptide(L)'
;MSKLCKKSSKSLLCTLSQNGAGMVDEALEGVIDSTKMYWGIEPKYGEDYVFLGYRPYYALVILGMGQNFRVNFSSDYHNTPIDSIPMMKGMQNYDDVKCVISISGGNVADAWVANANGRYNVKVALATTGVMAADYYPYYQSEQIFGIIGGLKGAAEYEYLANNPGPAIEGMKVQIFAHIVIIAFIVLGNIGFFMDRRAKKKAGKI
;
A
#
# COMPACT_ATOMS: atom_id res chain seq x y z
N MET A 1 -5.13 -0.80 7.31
CA MET A 1 -5.47 0.27 8.27
C MET A 1 -6.64 -0.12 9.18
N SER A 2 -7.82 -0.48 8.65
CA SER A 2 -9.01 -0.88 9.45
C SER A 2 -8.74 -1.92 10.55
N LYS A 3 -7.91 -2.95 10.30
CA LYS A 3 -7.54 -3.96 11.32
C LYS A 3 -6.56 -3.43 12.39
N LEU A 4 -5.80 -2.37 12.11
CA LEU A 4 -4.98 -1.67 13.11
C LEU A 4 -5.87 -0.86 14.04
N CYS A 5 -6.88 -0.16 13.50
CA CYS A 5 -7.88 0.54 14.28
C CYS A 5 -8.66 -0.40 15.22
N LYS A 6 -8.96 -1.63 14.78
CA LYS A 6 -9.55 -2.69 15.62
C LYS A 6 -8.73 -3.03 16.88
N LYS A 7 -7.40 -2.89 16.84
CA LYS A 7 -6.51 -3.19 17.97
C LYS A 7 -6.18 -1.96 18.82
N SER A 8 -6.93 -0.86 18.72
CA SER A 8 -6.60 0.43 19.37
C SER A 8 -5.16 0.87 19.08
N SER A 9 -4.69 0.60 17.86
CA SER A 9 -3.34 0.98 17.44
C SER A 9 -3.36 2.39 16.87
N LYS A 10 -2.52 3.25 17.44
CA LYS A 10 -2.31 4.60 16.95
C LYS A 10 -1.61 4.58 15.60
N SER A 11 -2.05 5.41 14.67
CA SER A 11 -1.57 5.39 13.29
C SER A 11 -0.99 6.74 12.84
N LEU A 12 0.29 6.75 12.52
CA LEU A 12 0.99 7.93 12.00
C LEU A 12 1.07 7.83 10.48
N LEU A 13 0.48 8.80 9.78
CA LEU A 13 0.47 8.86 8.32
C LEU A 13 1.39 9.97 7.81
N CYS A 14 2.10 9.72 6.72
CA CYS A 14 2.84 10.74 5.97
C CYS A 14 2.84 10.41 4.49
N THR A 15 2.99 11.42 3.64
CA THR A 15 3.10 11.22 2.19
C THR A 15 4.49 11.61 1.70
N LEU A 16 5.03 10.77 0.83
CA LEU A 16 6.35 10.92 0.24
C LEU A 16 6.28 11.18 -1.28
N SER A 17 5.07 11.36 -1.80
CA SER A 17 4.75 11.74 -3.18
C SER A 17 3.83 12.96 -3.14
N GLN A 18 4.05 13.91 -4.05
CA GLN A 18 3.27 15.16 -4.13
C GLN A 18 1.77 14.88 -4.30
N ASN A 19 1.43 13.91 -5.13
CA ASN A 19 0.03 13.55 -5.41
C ASN A 19 -0.63 12.80 -4.25
N GLY A 20 0.17 12.28 -3.31
CA GLY A 20 -0.35 11.45 -2.21
C GLY A 20 -1.14 12.24 -1.17
N ALA A 21 -0.87 13.55 -1.00
CA ALA A 21 -1.50 14.34 0.06
C ALA A 21 -3.03 14.36 -0.04
N GLY A 22 -3.57 14.69 -1.22
CA GLY A 22 -5.03 14.70 -1.42
C GLY A 22 -5.67 13.31 -1.39
N MET A 23 -4.92 12.26 -1.73
CA MET A 23 -5.42 10.88 -1.68
C MET A 23 -5.58 10.36 -0.25
N VAL A 24 -4.80 10.89 0.70
CA VAL A 24 -4.86 10.43 2.09
C VAL A 24 -6.16 10.83 2.75
N ASP A 25 -6.67 12.03 2.50
CA ASP A 25 -7.94 12.48 3.09
C ASP A 25 -9.10 11.58 2.64
N GLU A 26 -9.24 11.35 1.33
CA GLU A 26 -10.25 10.44 0.76
C GLU A 26 -10.10 9.00 1.29
N ALA A 27 -8.86 8.50 1.35
CA ALA A 27 -8.60 7.15 1.87
C ALA A 27 -8.88 7.06 3.38
N LEU A 28 -8.61 8.10 4.15
CA LEU A 28 -8.87 8.15 5.59
C LEU A 28 -10.37 8.16 5.88
N GLU A 29 -11.15 8.94 5.14
CA GLU A 29 -12.62 8.94 5.25
C GLU A 29 -13.18 7.53 5.02
N GLY A 30 -12.82 6.87 3.92
CA GLY A 30 -13.26 5.50 3.65
C GLY A 30 -12.81 4.48 4.71
N VAL A 31 -11.61 4.66 5.28
CA VAL A 31 -11.13 3.82 6.38
C VAL A 31 -11.89 4.07 7.68
N ILE A 32 -12.20 5.32 8.00
CA ILE A 32 -12.96 5.70 9.21
C ILE A 32 -14.37 5.16 9.10
N ASP A 33 -15.04 5.37 7.96
CA ASP A 33 -16.40 4.89 7.71
C ASP A 33 -16.49 3.37 7.78
N SER A 34 -15.57 2.66 7.11
CA SER A 34 -15.52 1.20 7.21
C SER A 34 -15.21 0.73 8.63
N THR A 35 -14.36 1.46 9.36
CA THR A 35 -14.04 1.09 10.75
C THR A 35 -15.24 1.26 11.68
N LYS A 36 -16.00 2.34 11.49
CA LYS A 36 -17.25 2.60 12.21
C LYS A 36 -18.31 1.56 11.87
N MET A 37 -18.49 1.24 10.59
CA MET A 37 -19.50 0.29 10.11
C MET A 37 -19.24 -1.15 10.58
N TYR A 38 -18.00 -1.64 10.43
CA TYR A 38 -17.68 -3.05 10.70
C TYR A 38 -17.26 -3.32 12.15
N TRP A 39 -16.74 -2.31 12.87
CA TRP A 39 -16.21 -2.49 14.21
C TRP A 39 -16.83 -1.58 15.28
N GLY A 40 -17.68 -0.62 14.90
CA GLY A 40 -18.29 0.33 15.84
C GLY A 40 -17.27 1.28 16.48
N ILE A 41 -16.07 1.39 15.93
CA ILE A 41 -14.99 2.25 16.43
C ILE A 41 -14.94 3.52 15.58
N GLU A 42 -14.92 4.66 16.24
CA GLU A 42 -14.76 5.97 15.60
C GLU A 42 -13.39 6.55 15.99
N PRO A 43 -12.37 6.41 15.12
CA PRO A 43 -11.03 6.93 15.40
C PRO A 43 -11.04 8.44 15.53
N LYS A 44 -10.33 8.99 16.52
CA LYS A 44 -10.22 10.43 16.74
C LYS A 44 -8.90 10.99 16.22
N TYR A 45 -8.97 12.07 15.46
CA TYR A 45 -7.80 12.80 15.01
C TYR A 45 -7.00 13.34 16.20
N GLY A 46 -5.67 13.21 16.15
CA GLY A 46 -4.76 13.67 17.19
C GLY A 46 -4.62 12.72 18.39
N GLU A 47 -5.49 11.72 18.52
CA GLU A 47 -5.42 10.67 19.56
C GLU A 47 -5.10 9.29 18.97
N ASP A 48 -5.88 8.87 17.97
CA ASP A 48 -5.79 7.56 17.32
C ASP A 48 -5.04 7.62 15.99
N TYR A 49 -5.12 8.75 15.29
CA TYR A 49 -4.38 8.93 14.05
C TYR A 49 -3.96 10.39 13.84
N VAL A 50 -2.84 10.57 13.13
CA VAL A 50 -2.28 11.88 12.77
C VAL A 50 -1.75 11.81 11.36
N PHE A 51 -2.05 12.84 10.56
CA PHE A 51 -1.50 12.98 9.22
C PHE A 51 -0.45 14.09 9.18
N LEU A 52 0.82 13.72 9.07
CA LEU A 52 1.95 14.64 9.04
C LEU A 52 2.08 15.43 7.71
N GLY A 53 1.33 15.04 6.69
CA GLY A 53 1.37 15.66 5.37
C GLY A 53 2.53 15.18 4.49
N TYR A 54 2.78 15.97 3.45
CA TYR A 54 3.78 15.68 2.42
C TYR A 54 5.15 16.27 2.73
N ARG A 55 6.22 15.49 2.47
CA ARG A 55 7.59 16.01 2.39
C ARG A 55 8.33 15.52 1.15
N PRO A 56 9.04 16.41 0.44
CA PRO A 56 9.88 16.03 -0.70
C PRO A 56 11.13 15.28 -0.23
N TYR A 57 11.86 14.67 -1.20
CA TYR A 57 13.11 13.95 -0.94
C TYR A 57 12.93 12.76 0.01
N TYR A 58 12.07 11.82 -0.37
CA TYR A 58 11.63 10.71 0.46
C TYR A 58 12.76 9.95 1.17
N ALA A 59 13.91 9.74 0.52
CA ALA A 59 15.03 9.02 1.13
C ALA A 59 15.62 9.76 2.33
N LEU A 60 15.77 11.09 2.23
CA LEU A 60 16.25 11.92 3.34
C LEU A 60 15.21 12.03 4.46
N VAL A 61 13.93 12.10 4.09
CA VAL A 61 12.83 12.12 5.07
C VAL A 61 12.82 10.82 5.87
N ILE A 62 12.86 9.67 5.20
CA ILE A 62 12.91 8.34 5.85
C ILE A 62 14.13 8.24 6.77
N LEU A 63 15.30 8.74 6.36
CA LEU A 63 16.50 8.75 7.19
C LEU A 63 16.38 9.67 8.41
N GLY A 64 15.88 10.88 8.23
CA GLY A 64 15.73 11.86 9.30
C GLY A 64 14.66 11.48 10.31
N MET A 65 13.59 10.79 9.88
CA MET A 65 12.57 10.22 10.77
C MET A 65 13.15 9.21 11.78
N GLY A 66 14.24 8.53 11.44
CA GLY A 66 14.95 7.65 12.38
C GLY A 66 15.76 8.39 13.43
N GLN A 67 16.04 9.68 13.24
CA GLN A 67 16.68 10.52 14.26
C GLN A 67 15.63 11.26 15.09
N ASN A 68 14.75 12.00 14.42
CA ASN A 68 13.68 12.76 15.06
C ASN A 68 12.61 13.16 14.03
N PHE A 69 11.36 12.78 14.28
CA PHE A 69 10.23 13.17 13.42
C PHE A 69 10.11 14.69 13.25
N ARG A 70 10.42 15.47 14.30
CA ARG A 70 10.27 16.94 14.34
C ARG A 70 11.20 17.67 13.37
N VAL A 71 12.31 17.05 12.99
CA VAL A 71 13.27 17.64 12.04
C VAL A 71 12.62 17.80 10.67
N ASN A 72 11.85 16.80 10.25
CA ASN A 72 11.15 16.81 8.96
C ASN A 72 9.73 17.35 9.09
N PHE A 73 9.09 17.21 10.25
CA PHE A 73 7.69 17.54 10.49
C PHE A 73 7.54 18.44 11.73
N SER A 74 7.65 19.75 11.55
CA SER A 74 7.40 20.73 12.62
C SER A 74 5.91 20.90 12.95
N SER A 75 5.06 20.70 11.95
CA SER A 75 3.60 20.73 12.03
C SER A 75 3.01 19.60 11.21
N ASP A 76 1.78 19.21 11.55
CA ASP A 76 1.00 18.28 10.75
C ASP A 76 0.45 18.91 9.46
N TYR A 77 -0.33 18.13 8.71
CA TYR A 77 -0.97 18.58 7.47
C TYR A 77 -1.95 19.75 7.68
N HIS A 78 -2.59 19.83 8.84
CA HIS A 78 -3.55 20.89 9.20
C HIS A 78 -2.88 22.11 9.85
N ASN A 79 -1.54 22.21 9.79
CA ASN A 79 -0.73 23.25 10.42
C ASN A 79 -0.81 23.27 11.97
N THR A 80 -1.23 22.17 12.58
CA THR A 80 -1.16 21.98 14.03
C THR A 80 0.29 21.70 14.42
N PRO A 81 0.89 22.46 15.35
CA PRO A 81 2.24 22.18 15.84
C PRO A 81 2.34 20.76 16.38
N ILE A 82 3.35 19.99 15.94
CA ILE A 82 3.43 18.55 16.23
C ILE A 82 3.45 18.24 17.74
N ASP A 83 4.02 19.13 18.55
CA ASP A 83 4.09 19.00 20.01
C ASP A 83 2.75 19.28 20.73
N SER A 84 1.81 19.93 20.05
CA SER A 84 0.46 20.14 20.59
C SER A 84 -0.44 18.90 20.42
N ILE A 85 -0.03 17.96 19.56
CA ILE A 85 -0.83 16.78 19.21
C ILE A 85 -0.66 15.70 20.29
N PRO A 86 -1.75 15.26 20.98
CA PRO A 86 -1.66 14.28 22.07
C PRO A 86 -0.96 12.96 21.69
N MET A 87 -1.21 12.44 20.48
CA MET A 87 -0.60 11.21 19.97
C MET A 87 0.92 11.32 19.80
N MET A 88 1.44 12.50 19.49
CA MET A 88 2.88 12.73 19.24
C MET A 88 3.70 12.94 20.51
N LYS A 89 3.04 13.05 21.67
CA LYS A 89 3.71 13.18 22.97
C LYS A 89 4.47 11.91 23.30
N GLY A 90 5.78 12.04 23.47
CA GLY A 90 6.68 10.92 23.76
C GLY A 90 7.16 10.15 22.53
N MET A 91 6.66 10.44 21.33
CA MET A 91 7.20 9.86 20.09
C MET A 91 8.33 10.74 19.55
N GLN A 92 9.54 10.21 19.48
CA GLN A 92 10.72 10.89 18.97
C GLN A 92 11.12 10.39 17.59
N ASN A 93 11.24 9.07 17.42
CA ASN A 93 11.79 8.45 16.21
C ASN A 93 11.18 7.05 16.00
N TYR A 94 11.82 6.21 15.17
CA TYR A 94 11.33 4.87 14.90
C TYR A 94 11.31 3.89 16.08
N ASP A 95 12.06 4.15 17.16
CA ASP A 95 12.05 3.29 18.35
C ASP A 95 10.65 3.29 19.02
N ASP A 96 9.88 4.37 18.84
CA ASP A 96 8.51 4.51 19.32
C ASP A 96 7.47 3.94 18.35
N VAL A 97 7.92 3.35 17.23
CA VAL A 97 7.06 2.83 16.15
C VAL A 97 7.20 1.31 16.06
N LYS A 98 6.07 0.60 16.21
CA LYS A 98 6.07 -0.87 16.13
C LYS A 98 6.40 -1.41 14.73
N CYS A 99 5.93 -0.74 13.70
CA CYS A 99 6.18 -1.10 12.31
C CYS A 99 5.81 0.05 11.37
N VAL A 100 6.41 0.04 10.18
CA VAL A 100 6.05 0.91 9.06
C VAL A 100 5.35 0.09 7.99
N ILE A 101 4.27 0.63 7.44
CA ILE A 101 3.58 0.07 6.28
C ILE A 101 3.69 1.08 5.15
N SER A 102 4.46 0.74 4.12
CA SER A 102 4.60 1.59 2.93
C SER A 102 3.58 1.17 1.88
N ILE A 103 2.69 2.09 1.49
CA ILE A 103 1.77 1.90 0.37
C ILE A 103 2.31 2.73 -0.79
N SER A 104 2.90 2.09 -1.80
CA SER A 104 3.57 2.82 -2.89
C SER A 104 3.67 2.01 -4.18
N GLY A 105 3.68 2.70 -5.33
CA GLY A 105 3.88 2.12 -6.66
C GLY A 105 5.19 2.53 -7.31
N GLY A 106 6.28 2.65 -6.53
CA GLY A 106 7.58 3.10 -7.03
C GLY A 106 8.72 2.88 -6.04
N ASN A 107 9.87 3.46 -6.35
CA ASN A 107 11.15 3.31 -5.62
C ASN A 107 11.15 3.79 -4.15
N VAL A 108 10.04 4.38 -3.66
CA VAL A 108 9.88 4.72 -2.25
C VAL A 108 9.94 3.45 -1.38
N ALA A 109 9.44 2.32 -1.87
CA ALA A 109 9.54 1.03 -1.18
C ALA A 109 11.00 0.61 -0.96
N ASP A 110 11.88 0.78 -1.96
CA ASP A 110 13.32 0.49 -1.84
C ASP A 110 13.96 1.35 -0.77
N ALA A 111 13.58 2.64 -0.70
CA ALA A 111 14.09 3.55 0.31
C ALA A 111 13.66 3.17 1.73
N TRP A 112 12.45 2.63 1.92
CA TRP A 112 12.03 2.12 3.23
C TRP A 112 12.85 0.90 3.66
N VAL A 113 13.12 -0.02 2.73
CA VAL A 113 13.96 -1.19 3.01
C VAL A 113 15.40 -0.78 3.31
N ALA A 114 16.01 0.05 2.45
CA ALA A 114 17.41 0.44 2.61
C ALA A 114 17.66 1.37 3.81
N ASN A 115 16.77 2.35 4.03
CA ASN A 115 17.03 3.42 5.00
C ASN A 115 16.34 3.20 6.35
N ALA A 116 15.11 2.67 6.40
CA ALA A 116 14.43 2.44 7.67
C ALA A 116 14.81 1.07 8.25
N ASN A 117 14.62 -0.01 7.49
CA ASN A 117 15.03 -1.33 7.96
C ASN A 117 16.56 -1.45 8.01
N GLY A 118 17.25 -1.13 6.91
CA GLY A 118 18.71 -1.30 6.82
C GLY A 118 19.53 -0.48 7.82
N ARG A 119 19.07 0.71 8.26
CA ARG A 119 19.82 1.53 9.24
C ARG A 119 19.28 1.51 10.65
N TYR A 120 17.95 1.43 10.82
CA TYR A 120 17.30 1.55 12.13
C TYR A 120 16.58 0.26 12.54
N ASN A 121 16.70 -0.83 11.76
CA ASN A 121 16.10 -2.14 12.02
C ASN A 121 14.59 -2.11 12.27
N VAL A 122 13.90 -1.14 11.66
CA VAL A 122 12.45 -0.99 11.77
C VAL A 122 11.77 -2.10 10.99
N LYS A 123 10.69 -2.65 11.55
CA LYS A 123 9.85 -3.63 10.86
C LYS A 123 9.07 -2.93 9.74
N VAL A 124 9.36 -3.28 8.50
CA VAL A 124 8.70 -2.70 7.32
C VAL A 124 7.81 -3.76 6.64
N ALA A 125 6.60 -3.37 6.27
CA ALA A 125 5.76 -4.11 5.33
C ALA A 125 5.46 -3.23 4.11
N LEU A 126 5.33 -3.85 2.95
CA LEU A 126 5.18 -3.16 1.69
C LEU A 126 3.84 -3.54 1.05
N ALA A 127 3.04 -2.54 0.67
CA ALA A 127 1.89 -2.68 -0.19
C ALA A 127 2.22 -2.02 -1.53
N THR A 128 2.45 -2.85 -2.55
CA THR A 128 2.97 -2.41 -3.85
C THR A 128 2.04 -2.80 -5.00
N THR A 129 2.29 -2.26 -6.18
CA THR A 129 1.60 -2.73 -7.39
C THR A 129 1.95 -4.20 -7.68
N GLY A 130 1.06 -4.90 -8.39
CA GLY A 130 1.24 -6.32 -8.69
C GLY A 130 2.50 -6.62 -9.50
N VAL A 131 2.93 -5.69 -10.36
CA VAL A 131 4.15 -5.82 -11.16
C VAL A 131 5.43 -5.73 -10.33
N MET A 132 5.42 -4.96 -9.24
CA MET A 132 6.57 -4.76 -8.36
C MET A 132 6.66 -5.79 -7.23
N ALA A 133 5.54 -6.46 -6.90
CA ALA A 133 5.52 -7.39 -5.78
C ALA A 133 6.57 -8.51 -5.90
N ALA A 134 6.88 -8.93 -7.13
CA ALA A 134 7.88 -9.94 -7.40
C ALA A 134 9.30 -9.52 -6.97
N ASP A 135 9.63 -8.24 -7.14
CA ASP A 135 10.95 -7.67 -6.83
C ASP A 135 11.22 -7.66 -5.31
N TYR A 136 10.17 -7.72 -4.49
CA TYR A 136 10.27 -7.66 -3.04
C TYR A 136 10.31 -9.01 -2.33
N TYR A 137 10.06 -10.12 -3.01
CA TYR A 137 10.16 -11.45 -2.39
C TYR A 137 11.53 -11.77 -1.77
N PRO A 138 12.68 -11.39 -2.38
CA PRO A 138 13.98 -11.62 -1.76
C PRO A 138 14.11 -10.93 -0.40
N TYR A 139 13.60 -9.70 -0.27
CA TYR A 139 13.61 -8.95 1.00
C TYR A 139 12.69 -9.57 2.06
N TYR A 140 11.61 -10.21 1.63
CA TYR A 140 10.73 -10.96 2.54
C TYR A 140 11.40 -12.24 3.01
N GLN A 141 12.08 -12.95 2.12
CA GLN A 141 12.84 -14.17 2.45
C GLN A 141 14.04 -13.89 3.35
N SER A 142 14.68 -12.74 3.21
CA SER A 142 15.79 -12.29 4.09
C SER A 142 15.31 -11.66 5.40
N GLU A 143 13.99 -11.64 5.66
CA GLU A 143 13.35 -11.03 6.84
C GLU A 143 13.57 -9.50 6.97
N GLN A 144 14.06 -8.83 5.93
CA GLN A 144 14.20 -7.37 5.90
C GLN A 144 12.83 -6.67 5.82
N ILE A 145 11.82 -7.35 5.27
CA ILE A 145 10.42 -6.94 5.37
C ILE A 145 9.60 -8.10 5.93
N PHE A 146 8.58 -7.78 6.74
CA PHE A 146 7.76 -8.80 7.40
C PHE A 146 6.46 -9.13 6.66
N GLY A 147 6.15 -8.41 5.57
CA GLY A 147 4.94 -8.66 4.79
C GLY A 147 4.89 -7.89 3.48
N ILE A 148 4.22 -8.49 2.50
CA ILE A 148 3.97 -7.92 1.17
C ILE A 148 2.48 -8.00 0.87
N ILE A 149 1.89 -6.89 0.43
CA ILE A 149 0.54 -6.83 -0.16
C ILE A 149 0.72 -6.47 -1.64
N GLY A 150 0.69 -7.48 -2.49
CA GLY A 150 0.97 -7.35 -3.92
C GLY A 150 -0.28 -7.11 -4.76
N GLY A 151 -0.47 -5.88 -5.22
CA GLY A 151 -1.53 -5.47 -6.14
C GLY A 151 -2.94 -5.78 -5.63
N LEU A 152 -3.88 -5.90 -6.59
CA LEU A 152 -5.29 -6.13 -6.29
C LEU A 152 -5.53 -7.45 -5.56
N LYS A 153 -4.82 -8.52 -5.95
CA LYS A 153 -4.95 -9.84 -5.32
C LYS A 153 -4.55 -9.79 -3.84
N GLY A 154 -3.39 -9.23 -3.51
CA GLY A 154 -2.95 -9.12 -2.12
C GLY A 154 -3.88 -8.23 -1.29
N ALA A 155 -4.40 -7.15 -1.87
CA ALA A 155 -5.39 -6.31 -1.21
C ALA A 155 -6.70 -7.07 -0.92
N ALA A 156 -7.20 -7.86 -1.86
CA ALA A 156 -8.41 -8.67 -1.68
C ALA A 156 -8.23 -9.76 -0.61
N GLU A 157 -7.07 -10.42 -0.58
CA GLU A 157 -6.73 -11.38 0.47
C GLU A 157 -6.67 -10.70 1.85
N TYR A 158 -6.13 -9.48 1.91
CA TYR A 158 -6.13 -8.69 3.15
C TYR A 158 -7.53 -8.33 3.61
N GLU A 159 -8.40 -7.84 2.73
CA GLU A 159 -9.82 -7.54 3.02
C GLU A 159 -10.55 -8.78 3.56
N TYR A 160 -10.33 -9.93 2.91
CA TYR A 160 -10.92 -11.21 3.32
C TYR A 160 -10.44 -11.63 4.71
N LEU A 161 -9.13 -11.60 4.96
CA LEU A 161 -8.53 -11.90 6.28
C LEU A 161 -8.88 -10.85 7.35
N ALA A 162 -9.30 -9.66 6.94
CA ALA A 162 -9.76 -8.61 7.83
C ALA A 162 -11.25 -8.75 8.18
N ASN A 163 -12.02 -9.61 7.51
CA ASN A 163 -13.49 -9.63 7.57
C ASN A 163 -14.09 -8.25 7.27
N ASN A 164 -13.47 -7.52 6.35
CA ASN A 164 -13.93 -6.20 5.89
C ASN A 164 -13.90 -6.23 4.36
N PRO A 165 -14.90 -6.86 3.71
CA PRO A 165 -14.97 -6.93 2.26
C PRO A 165 -15.13 -5.54 1.67
N GLY A 166 -14.30 -5.22 0.68
CA GLY A 166 -14.25 -3.90 0.07
C GLY A 166 -13.99 -3.96 -1.43
N PRO A 167 -13.53 -2.83 -2.01
CA PRO A 167 -13.32 -2.69 -3.44
C PRO A 167 -12.33 -3.71 -4.03
N ALA A 168 -11.37 -4.21 -3.24
CA ALA A 168 -10.39 -5.15 -3.78
C ALA A 168 -11.01 -6.53 -4.07
N ILE A 169 -11.84 -7.06 -3.16
CA ILE A 169 -12.59 -8.30 -3.40
C ILE A 169 -13.56 -8.14 -4.57
N GLU A 170 -14.23 -7.01 -4.71
CA GLU A 170 -15.11 -6.74 -5.85
C GLU A 170 -14.34 -6.65 -7.16
N GLY A 171 -13.21 -5.93 -7.16
CA GLY A 171 -12.33 -5.81 -8.31
C GLY A 171 -11.79 -7.16 -8.79
N MET A 172 -11.49 -8.09 -7.87
CA MET A 172 -11.07 -9.45 -8.23
C MET A 172 -12.14 -10.21 -9.02
N LYS A 173 -13.43 -10.00 -8.73
CA LYS A 173 -14.51 -10.63 -9.52
C LYS A 173 -14.49 -10.14 -10.96
N VAL A 174 -14.43 -8.81 -11.15
CA VAL A 174 -14.37 -8.19 -12.49
C VAL A 174 -13.11 -8.65 -13.24
N GLN A 175 -11.97 -8.70 -12.54
CA GLN A 175 -10.71 -9.14 -13.13
C GLN A 175 -10.79 -10.58 -13.65
N ILE A 176 -11.41 -11.51 -12.92
CA ILE A 176 -11.57 -12.90 -13.37
C ILE A 176 -12.36 -12.97 -14.69
N PHE A 177 -13.49 -12.25 -14.77
CA PHE A 177 -14.30 -12.22 -16.01
C PHE A 177 -13.52 -11.63 -17.19
N ALA A 178 -12.81 -10.53 -16.97
CA ALA A 178 -11.98 -9.92 -18.01
C ALA A 178 -10.92 -10.89 -18.54
N HIS A 179 -10.24 -11.62 -17.66
CA HIS A 179 -9.24 -12.61 -18.06
C HIS A 179 -9.84 -13.78 -18.85
N ILE A 180 -11.03 -14.26 -18.46
CA ILE A 180 -11.74 -15.31 -19.21
C ILE A 180 -12.07 -14.84 -20.63
N VAL A 181 -12.54 -13.60 -20.80
CA VAL A 181 -12.85 -13.03 -22.12
C VAL A 181 -11.59 -12.91 -22.98
N ILE A 182 -10.48 -12.42 -22.43
CA ILE A 182 -9.21 -12.32 -23.15
C ILE A 182 -8.72 -13.71 -23.59
N ILE A 183 -8.77 -14.71 -22.70
CA ILE A 183 -8.40 -16.10 -23.03
C ILE A 183 -9.30 -16.65 -24.15
N ALA A 184 -10.61 -16.39 -24.08
CA ALA A 184 -11.54 -16.81 -25.13
C ALA A 184 -11.18 -16.19 -26.49
N PHE A 185 -10.84 -14.90 -26.54
CA PHE A 185 -10.39 -14.26 -27.78
C PHE A 185 -9.05 -14.79 -28.29
N ILE A 186 -8.10 -15.11 -27.40
CA ILE A 186 -6.84 -15.76 -27.80
C ILE A 186 -7.11 -17.13 -28.42
N VAL A 187 -8.00 -17.93 -27.81
CA VAL A 187 -8.38 -19.24 -28.33
C VAL A 187 -9.07 -19.12 -29.69
N LEU A 188 -10.03 -18.21 -29.84
CA LEU A 188 -10.72 -17.96 -31.10
C LEU A 188 -9.76 -17.48 -32.20
N GLY A 189 -8.84 -16.56 -31.86
CA GLY A 189 -7.81 -16.07 -32.77
C GLY A 189 -6.87 -17.20 -33.24
N ASN A 190 -6.45 -18.06 -32.31
CA ASN A 190 -5.63 -19.23 -32.65
C ASN A 190 -6.38 -20.22 -33.55
N ILE A 191 -7.65 -20.52 -33.26
CA ILE A 191 -8.48 -21.38 -34.12
C ILE A 191 -8.57 -20.81 -35.54
N GLY A 192 -8.87 -19.50 -35.65
CA GLY A 192 -8.92 -18.80 -36.93
C GLY A 192 -7.60 -18.88 -37.70
N PHE A 193 -6.47 -18.67 -37.02
CA PHE A 193 -5.13 -18.79 -37.61
C PHE A 193 -4.85 -20.21 -38.15
N PHE A 194 -5.20 -21.26 -37.39
CA PHE A 194 -4.99 -22.63 -37.82
C PHE A 194 -5.92 -23.03 -38.98
N MET A 195 -7.15 -22.53 -39.01
CA MET A 195 -8.08 -22.76 -40.12
C MET A 195 -7.58 -22.08 -41.40
N ASP A 196 -7.16 -20.81 -41.34
CA ASP A 196 -6.59 -20.09 -42.49
C ASP A 196 -5.30 -20.75 -42.99
N ARG A 197 -4.41 -21.16 -42.08
CA ARG A 197 -3.18 -21.89 -42.44
C ARG A 197 -3.46 -23.22 -43.13
N ARG A 198 -4.47 -23.98 -42.68
CA ARG A 198 -4.89 -25.23 -43.33
C ARG A 198 -5.53 -24.98 -44.70
N ALA A 199 -6.30 -23.91 -44.86
CA ALA A 199 -6.89 -23.51 -46.14
C ALA A 199 -5.82 -23.10 -47.16
N LYS A 200 -4.84 -22.27 -46.76
CA LYS A 200 -3.70 -21.87 -47.62
C LYS A 200 -2.83 -23.06 -48.03
N LYS A 201 -2.57 -24.00 -47.11
CA LYS A 201 -1.80 -25.22 -47.41
C LYS A 201 -2.54 -26.17 -48.37
N LYS A 202 -3.88 -26.22 -48.33
CA LYS A 202 -4.69 -26.94 -49.33
C LYS A 202 -4.77 -26.23 -50.68
N ALA A 203 -4.62 -24.91 -50.72
CA ALA A 203 -4.70 -24.10 -51.94
C ALA A 203 -3.36 -24.01 -52.73
N GLY A 204 -2.29 -24.68 -52.29
CA GLY A 204 -1.03 -24.79 -53.04
C GLY A 204 -0.25 -23.48 -53.24
N LYS A 205 -0.59 -22.40 -52.51
CA LYS A 205 0.19 -21.16 -52.49
C LYS A 205 1.11 -21.19 -51.28
N ILE A 206 2.38 -21.50 -51.54
CA ILE A 206 3.50 -21.24 -50.61
C ILE A 206 3.79 -19.74 -50.63
#